data_AF-A0A068NLI3-F1
#
_entry.id   AF-A0A068NLI3-F1
#
_cell.length_a   1.000
_cell.length_b   1.000
_cell.length_c   1.000
_cell.angle_alpha   90.00
_cell.angle_beta   90.00
_cell.angle_gamma   90.00
#
_symmetry.space_group_name_H-M   'P 1'
#
loop_
_entity.id
_entity.type
_entity.pdbx_description
1 polymer ?
#
loop_
_entity_poly.entity_id
_entity_poly.type
_entity_poly.pdbx_seq_one_letter_code
_entity_poly.pdbx_strand_id
1 'polypeptide(L)'
;MPLPTAETRLLEEYDSDLDVLFAQMTGDAKKDSKVEKQIDQKLKVYLQQITTAKSLDSSDSDVLFHESNYHVFRALRVFGSSVLMRKMAQGSESLVGGLAAAGIARAQEKNNANKALKILDEALSISDNAYARLTKADILQAIGRKPEAITELRYITANFQHLEETYIAARKFLAELENPPKKGPCFIATACYGSYDHPDVLVLRNWRDRCLLRHAMGKLFVKWYYATGPGAAEVVVRHPRLGKLVKYSVLIPLTKALKIAGFHNIEEQKQTHG
;
A
#
# COMPACT_ATOMS: atom_id res chain seq x y z
N MET A 1 33.19 8.69 5.64
CA MET A 1 32.28 9.76 5.20
C MET A 1 32.66 11.01 5.98
N PRO A 2 32.91 12.16 5.34
CA PRO A 2 33.11 13.41 6.06
C PRO A 2 31.87 13.73 6.92
N LEU A 3 32.05 14.45 8.02
CA LEU A 3 30.95 14.85 8.89
C LEU A 3 30.02 15.83 8.13
N PRO A 4 28.69 15.71 8.26
CA PRO A 4 27.77 16.60 7.58
C PRO A 4 28.00 18.05 8.02
N THR A 5 28.11 18.94 7.04
CA THR A 5 28.19 20.39 7.20
C THR A 5 26.94 20.93 7.92
N ALA A 6 27.02 22.16 8.46
CA ALA A 6 25.85 22.78 9.11
C ALA A 6 24.66 22.93 8.13
N GLU A 7 24.96 23.13 6.85
CA GLU A 7 23.98 23.26 5.77
C GLU A 7 23.30 21.93 5.46
N THR A 8 24.04 20.83 5.34
CA THR A 8 23.47 19.50 5.10
C THR A 8 22.60 19.03 6.27
N ARG A 9 23.01 19.28 7.53
CA ARG A 9 22.14 19.00 8.70
C ARG A 9 20.83 19.77 8.68
N LEU A 10 20.86 21.02 8.21
CA LEU A 10 19.64 21.81 8.06
C LEU A 10 18.73 21.17 7.01
N LEU A 11 19.28 20.70 5.88
CA LEU A 11 18.49 20.02 4.85
C LEU A 11 17.87 18.70 5.35
N GLU A 12 18.59 17.92 6.17
CA GLU A 12 18.05 16.73 6.84
C GLU A 12 16.85 17.06 7.76
N GLU A 13 16.89 18.20 8.46
CA GLU A 13 15.77 18.68 9.28
C GLU A 13 14.53 18.99 8.44
N TYR A 14 14.70 19.54 7.23
CA TYR A 14 13.58 19.77 6.32
C TYR A 14 12.94 18.46 5.83
N ASP A 15 13.75 17.43 5.54
CA ASP A 15 13.26 16.12 5.15
C ASP A 15 12.40 15.51 6.28
N SER A 16 12.94 15.47 7.50
CA SER A 16 12.25 14.94 8.68
C SER A 16 10.92 15.68 8.96
N ASP A 17 10.94 17.01 8.93
CA ASP A 17 9.72 17.80 9.16
C ASP A 17 8.67 17.57 8.08
N LEU A 18 9.09 17.41 6.81
CA LEU A 18 8.18 17.09 5.72
C LEU A 18 7.57 15.70 5.93
N ASP A 19 8.36 14.69 6.27
CA ASP A 19 7.86 13.34 6.57
C ASP A 19 6.81 13.37 7.70
N VAL A 20 7.07 14.11 8.78
CA VAL A 20 6.13 14.30 9.89
C VAL A 20 4.82 14.96 9.41
N LEU A 21 4.92 16.00 8.58
CA LEU A 21 3.73 16.67 8.03
C LEU A 21 2.94 15.75 7.10
N PHE A 22 3.61 14.98 6.23
CA PHE A 22 2.94 14.02 5.38
C PHE A 22 2.28 12.91 6.20
N ALA A 23 2.88 12.45 7.30
CA ALA A 23 2.30 11.45 8.18
C ALA A 23 1.01 11.93 8.90
N GLN A 24 0.82 13.24 9.05
CA GLN A 24 -0.41 13.83 9.63
C GLN A 24 -1.60 13.84 8.66
N MET A 25 -1.36 13.64 7.37
CA MET A 25 -2.39 13.71 6.35
C MET A 25 -3.36 12.52 6.46
N THR A 26 -4.65 12.79 6.38
CA THR A 26 -5.72 11.80 6.60
C THR A 26 -6.41 11.34 5.32
N GLY A 27 -6.22 12.10 4.24
CA GLY A 27 -6.90 11.93 2.97
C GLY A 27 -8.30 12.55 2.92
N ASP A 28 -8.69 13.28 3.97
CA ASP A 28 -9.87 14.14 4.03
C ASP A 28 -9.46 15.58 3.73
N ALA A 29 -9.87 16.10 2.56
CA ALA A 29 -9.48 17.43 2.09
C ALA A 29 -9.83 18.57 3.07
N LYS A 30 -10.89 18.44 3.87
CA LYS A 30 -11.26 19.48 4.85
C LYS A 30 -10.33 19.46 6.06
N LYS A 31 -9.92 18.26 6.51
CA LYS A 31 -9.01 18.09 7.65
C LYS A 31 -7.57 18.40 7.27
N ASP A 32 -7.19 18.05 6.04
CA ASP A 32 -5.82 18.16 5.56
C ASP A 32 -5.46 19.58 5.11
N SER A 33 -6.44 20.46 4.87
CA SER A 33 -6.19 21.81 4.32
C SER A 33 -5.15 22.63 5.10
N LYS A 34 -5.11 22.50 6.44
CA LYS A 34 -4.10 23.18 7.26
C LYS A 34 -2.71 22.58 7.06
N VAL A 35 -2.62 21.26 7.05
CA VAL A 35 -1.37 20.50 6.88
C VAL A 35 -0.82 20.71 5.47
N GLU A 36 -1.67 20.72 4.43
CA GLU A 36 -1.26 21.00 3.05
C GLU A 36 -0.60 22.38 2.92
N LYS A 37 -1.12 23.41 3.60
CA LYS A 37 -0.48 24.74 3.62
C LYS A 37 0.88 24.72 4.31
N GLN A 38 1.02 23.94 5.39
CA GLN A 38 2.30 23.78 6.08
C GLN A 38 3.32 23.08 5.20
N ILE A 39 2.92 22.02 4.48
CA ILE A 39 3.77 21.34 3.50
C ILE A 39 4.21 22.32 2.40
N ASP A 40 3.28 23.07 1.81
CA ASP A 40 3.60 24.02 0.74
C ASP A 40 4.58 25.11 1.21
N GLN A 41 4.39 25.63 2.42
CA GLN A 41 5.31 26.59 3.02
C GLN A 41 6.68 25.96 3.27
N LYS A 42 6.74 24.76 3.84
CA LYS A 42 7.98 24.06 4.15
C LYS A 42 8.75 23.70 2.88
N LEU A 43 8.09 23.21 1.85
CA LEU A 43 8.68 22.95 0.52
C LEU A 43 9.28 24.21 -0.11
N LYS A 44 8.62 25.35 0.01
CA LYS A 44 9.13 26.62 -0.51
C LYS A 44 10.46 27.00 0.16
N VAL A 45 10.52 26.90 1.49
CA VAL A 45 11.74 27.22 2.24
C VAL A 45 12.82 26.18 1.98
N TYR A 46 12.47 24.90 1.89
CA TYR A 46 13.40 23.82 1.60
C TYR A 46 14.14 24.05 0.27
N LEU A 47 13.39 24.38 -0.80
CA LEU A 47 13.99 24.72 -2.10
C LEU A 47 14.95 25.92 -2.02
N GLN A 48 14.63 26.93 -1.21
CA GLN A 48 15.53 28.08 -1.01
C GLN A 48 16.83 27.67 -0.31
N GLN A 49 16.76 26.79 0.68
CA GLN A 49 17.95 26.27 1.36
C GLN A 49 18.80 25.40 0.42
N ILE A 50 18.18 24.52 -0.36
CA ILE A 50 18.87 23.71 -1.38
C ILE A 50 19.57 24.62 -2.40
N THR A 51 18.88 25.65 -2.89
CA THR A 51 19.46 26.60 -3.86
C THR A 51 20.67 27.33 -3.28
N THR A 52 20.60 27.70 -2.00
CA THR A 52 21.70 28.34 -1.28
C THR A 52 22.89 27.39 -1.15
N ALA A 53 22.67 26.16 -0.71
CA ALA A 53 23.72 25.14 -0.61
C ALA A 53 24.36 24.82 -1.97
N LYS A 54 23.55 24.69 -3.04
CA LYS A 54 24.04 24.49 -4.42
C LYS A 54 24.89 25.64 -4.94
N SER A 55 24.68 26.87 -4.43
CA SER A 55 25.49 28.02 -4.83
C SER A 55 26.90 27.98 -4.26
N LEU A 56 27.10 27.22 -3.17
CA LEU A 56 28.40 27.01 -2.53
C LEU A 56 29.15 25.86 -3.22
N ASP A 57 28.47 24.73 -3.43
CA ASP A 57 28.96 23.61 -4.22
C ASP A 57 27.81 22.94 -4.97
N SER A 58 27.76 23.14 -6.28
CA SER A 58 26.72 22.56 -7.14
C SER A 58 26.88 21.06 -7.39
N SER A 59 28.04 20.49 -7.06
CA SER A 59 28.38 19.08 -7.27
C SER A 59 28.34 18.25 -6.00
N ASP A 60 28.01 18.86 -4.86
CA ASP A 60 27.88 18.18 -3.57
C ASP A 60 26.78 17.11 -3.64
N SER A 61 27.17 15.85 -3.44
CA SER A 61 26.27 14.71 -3.53
C SER A 61 25.14 14.74 -2.51
N ASP A 62 25.38 15.28 -1.31
CA ASP A 62 24.37 15.36 -0.25
C ASP A 62 23.34 16.43 -0.61
N VAL A 63 23.79 17.57 -1.15
CA VAL A 63 22.89 18.63 -1.65
C VAL A 63 22.05 18.12 -2.83
N LEU A 64 22.65 17.38 -3.77
CA LEU A 64 21.92 16.76 -4.89
C LEU A 64 20.92 15.68 -4.41
N PHE A 65 21.27 14.93 -3.36
CA PHE A 65 20.35 13.98 -2.72
C PHE A 65 19.11 14.69 -2.13
N HIS A 66 19.31 15.79 -1.42
CA HIS A 66 18.24 16.61 -0.86
C HIS A 66 17.40 17.32 -1.95
N GLU A 67 18.03 17.76 -3.04
CA GLU A 67 17.29 18.26 -4.21
C GLU A 67 16.38 17.17 -4.79
N SER A 68 16.88 15.94 -4.94
CA SER A 68 16.06 14.80 -5.32
C SER A 68 14.90 14.57 -4.32
N ASN A 69 15.14 14.61 -3.00
CA ASN A 69 14.09 14.46 -1.98
C ASN A 69 13.02 15.54 -2.07
N TYR A 70 13.40 16.80 -2.32
CA TYR A 70 12.44 17.88 -2.57
C TYR A 70 11.48 17.52 -3.71
N HIS A 71 11.99 16.95 -4.82
CA HIS A 71 11.16 16.49 -5.91
C HIS A 71 10.25 15.31 -5.51
N VAL A 72 10.71 14.39 -4.65
CA VAL A 72 9.86 13.31 -4.10
C VAL A 72 8.66 13.89 -3.33
N PHE A 73 8.90 14.82 -2.40
CA PHE A 73 7.81 15.44 -1.64
C PHE A 73 6.86 16.25 -2.53
N ARG A 74 7.39 16.94 -3.53
CA ARG A 74 6.57 17.63 -4.54
C ARG A 74 5.71 16.64 -5.35
N ALA A 75 6.27 15.48 -5.73
CA ALA A 75 5.52 14.43 -6.41
C ALA A 75 4.40 13.86 -5.52
N LEU A 76 4.66 13.63 -4.23
CA LEU A 76 3.66 13.20 -3.25
C LEU A 76 2.52 14.22 -3.10
N ARG A 77 2.84 15.53 -3.03
CA ARG A 77 1.83 16.61 -3.03
C ARG A 77 0.97 16.60 -4.29
N VAL A 78 1.57 16.41 -5.46
CA VAL A 78 0.87 16.41 -6.75
C VAL A 78 0.00 15.17 -6.94
N PHE A 79 0.48 14.00 -6.53
CA PHE A 79 -0.25 12.74 -6.66
C PHE A 79 -1.55 12.76 -5.85
N GLY A 80 -1.51 13.40 -4.69
CA GLY A 80 -2.69 13.76 -3.91
C GLY A 80 -2.82 12.99 -2.61
N SER A 81 -3.14 13.75 -1.58
CA SER A 81 -3.41 13.34 -0.20
C SER A 81 -4.52 12.29 -0.08
N SER A 82 -5.53 12.30 -0.95
CA SER A 82 -6.73 11.49 -0.70
C SER A 82 -6.58 9.98 -0.94
N VAL A 83 -5.82 9.48 -1.91
CA VAL A 83 -5.78 8.03 -2.22
C VAL A 83 -4.67 7.30 -1.45
N LEU A 84 -3.51 7.94 -1.32
CA LEU A 84 -2.37 7.44 -0.56
C LEU A 84 -2.68 7.42 0.96
N MET A 85 -3.28 8.49 1.50
CA MET A 85 -3.49 8.65 2.96
C MET A 85 -4.76 7.99 3.50
N ARG A 86 -5.84 7.87 2.70
CA ARG A 86 -7.04 7.08 3.10
C ARG A 86 -6.71 5.61 3.42
N LYS A 87 -5.56 5.11 2.96
CA LYS A 87 -5.07 3.74 3.20
C LYS A 87 -3.93 3.66 4.20
N MET A 88 -3.05 4.68 4.30
CA MET A 88 -2.10 4.77 5.43
C MET A 88 -2.83 4.89 6.79
N ALA A 89 -3.94 5.63 6.85
CA ALA A 89 -4.80 5.75 8.04
C ALA A 89 -5.46 4.43 8.50
N GLN A 90 -5.36 3.34 7.72
CA GLN A 90 -5.89 2.01 8.07
C GLN A 90 -4.85 1.09 8.74
N GLY A 91 -3.66 1.60 9.09
CA GLY A 91 -2.73 0.94 9.99
C GLY A 91 -1.84 -0.14 9.36
N SER A 92 -1.43 0.01 8.09
CA SER A 92 -0.40 -0.84 7.49
C SER A 92 0.98 -0.18 7.58
N GLU A 93 1.93 -0.83 8.27
CA GLU A 93 3.34 -0.40 8.45
C GLU A 93 4.18 -0.32 7.15
N SER A 94 3.55 -0.44 5.98
CA SER A 94 4.21 -0.25 4.69
C SER A 94 3.18 0.11 3.62
N LEU A 95 3.50 1.09 2.78
CA LEU A 95 2.78 1.54 1.57
C LEU A 95 2.26 0.35 0.70
N VAL A 96 3.02 -0.73 0.75
CA VAL A 96 2.88 -2.02 0.08
C VAL A 96 1.54 -2.76 0.27
N GLY A 97 0.92 -2.73 1.46
CA GLY A 97 -0.25 -3.60 1.75
C GLY A 97 -1.60 -3.05 1.28
N GLY A 98 -1.66 -1.76 0.92
CA GLY A 98 -2.91 -1.05 0.69
C GLY A 98 -3.34 -1.01 -0.78
N LEU A 99 -2.40 -0.98 -1.72
CA LEU A 99 -2.69 -0.60 -3.11
C LEU A 99 -3.29 -1.74 -3.95
N ALA A 100 -3.15 -3.00 -3.54
CA ALA A 100 -3.69 -4.17 -4.26
C ALA A 100 -5.23 -4.33 -4.22
N ALA A 101 -5.97 -3.41 -3.57
CA ALA A 101 -7.41 -3.59 -3.29
C ALA A 101 -8.35 -2.48 -3.81
N ALA A 102 -7.87 -1.43 -4.49
CA ALA A 102 -8.75 -0.43 -5.08
C ALA A 102 -8.78 -0.59 -6.60
N GLY A 103 -9.96 -0.91 -7.14
CA GLY A 103 -10.21 -0.84 -8.58
C GLY A 103 -9.85 0.54 -9.16
N ILE A 104 -9.48 0.51 -10.45
CA ILE A 104 -9.25 1.60 -11.40
C ILE A 104 -9.27 3.02 -10.78
N ALA A 105 -8.07 3.61 -10.62
CA ALA A 105 -7.91 5.04 -10.33
C ALA A 105 -8.75 5.90 -11.31
N ARG A 106 -9.43 6.93 -10.80
CA ARG A 106 -10.23 7.86 -11.62
C ARG A 106 -9.33 8.55 -12.65
N ALA A 107 -9.90 9.04 -13.75
CA ALA A 107 -9.13 9.73 -14.79
C ALA A 107 -8.25 10.88 -14.24
N GLN A 108 -8.78 11.65 -13.28
CA GLN A 108 -8.04 12.72 -12.60
C GLN A 108 -6.87 12.18 -11.75
N GLU A 109 -7.06 11.06 -11.05
CA GLU A 109 -6.02 10.43 -10.23
C GLU A 109 -4.89 9.87 -11.11
N LYS A 110 -5.23 9.28 -12.27
CA LYS A 110 -4.24 8.86 -13.26
C LYS A 110 -3.45 10.04 -13.83
N ASN A 111 -4.11 11.17 -14.08
CA ASN A 111 -3.43 12.39 -14.55
C ASN A 111 -2.44 12.91 -13.49
N ASN A 112 -2.87 13.01 -12.23
CA ASN A 112 -2.02 13.41 -11.12
C ASN A 112 -0.85 12.43 -10.91
N ALA A 113 -1.10 11.11 -11.03
CA ALA A 113 -0.05 10.08 -11.01
C ALA A 113 0.99 10.31 -12.09
N ASN A 114 0.56 10.53 -13.33
CA ASN A 114 1.49 10.77 -14.44
C ASN A 114 2.30 12.06 -14.27
N LYS A 115 1.71 13.11 -13.67
CA LYS A 115 2.47 14.32 -13.29
C LYS A 115 3.50 14.02 -12.21
N ALA A 116 3.13 13.28 -11.17
CA ALA A 116 4.03 12.88 -10.10
C ALA A 116 5.17 11.99 -10.61
N LEU A 117 4.90 11.04 -11.52
CA LEU A 117 5.92 10.19 -12.13
C LEU A 117 6.96 11.01 -12.91
N LYS A 118 6.54 12.04 -13.66
CA LYS A 118 7.48 12.96 -14.33
C LYS A 118 8.39 13.70 -13.34
N ILE A 119 7.83 14.14 -12.21
CA ILE A 119 8.62 14.79 -11.15
C ILE A 119 9.59 13.80 -10.51
N LEU A 120 9.22 12.52 -10.37
CA LEU A 120 10.13 11.49 -9.87
C LEU A 120 11.22 11.12 -10.89
N ASP A 121 10.92 11.18 -12.18
CA ASP A 121 11.95 11.05 -13.23
C ASP A 121 12.95 12.22 -13.16
N GLU A 122 12.50 13.45 -12.89
CA GLU A 122 13.38 14.59 -12.58
C GLU A 122 14.25 14.30 -11.35
N ALA A 123 13.66 13.82 -10.25
CA ALA A 123 14.40 13.47 -9.02
C ALA A 123 15.53 12.46 -9.30
N LEU A 124 15.21 11.38 -10.02
CA LEU A 124 16.15 10.32 -10.36
C LEU A 124 17.24 10.74 -11.37
N SER A 125 17.00 11.82 -12.12
CA SER A 125 18.02 12.42 -12.99
C SER A 125 19.06 13.25 -12.22
N ILE A 126 18.70 13.72 -11.01
CA ILE A 126 19.54 14.54 -10.14
C ILE A 126 20.41 13.65 -9.25
N SER A 127 19.81 12.62 -8.63
CA SER A 127 20.50 11.68 -7.75
C SER A 127 19.89 10.29 -7.84
N ASP A 128 20.72 9.24 -7.80
CA ASP A 128 20.21 7.86 -7.71
C ASP A 128 19.65 7.61 -6.31
N ASN A 129 18.37 7.96 -6.15
CA ASN A 129 17.71 8.05 -4.87
C ASN A 129 16.72 6.89 -4.67
N ALA A 130 17.01 6.03 -3.70
CA ALA A 130 16.20 4.85 -3.41
C ALA A 130 14.77 5.19 -2.97
N TYR A 131 14.57 6.29 -2.23
CA TYR A 131 13.26 6.75 -1.78
C TYR A 131 12.41 7.24 -2.95
N ALA A 132 13.01 7.95 -3.91
CA ALA A 132 12.35 8.35 -5.15
C ALA A 132 11.89 7.14 -5.97
N ARG A 133 12.74 6.11 -6.11
CA ARG A 133 12.38 4.85 -6.80
C ARG A 133 11.25 4.10 -6.09
N LEU A 134 11.30 4.02 -4.77
CA LEU A 134 10.26 3.34 -3.98
C LEU A 134 8.92 4.05 -4.16
N THR A 135 8.91 5.38 -4.04
CA THR A 135 7.73 6.23 -4.27
C THR A 135 7.19 6.05 -5.70
N LYS A 136 8.09 5.97 -6.69
CA LYS A 136 7.72 5.73 -8.09
C LYS A 136 7.05 4.38 -8.27
N ALA A 137 7.59 3.32 -7.66
CA ALA A 137 7.00 1.98 -7.69
C ALA A 137 5.59 1.97 -7.09
N ASP A 138 5.38 2.66 -5.97
CA ASP A 138 4.08 2.78 -5.33
C ASP A 138 3.05 3.45 -6.23
N ILE A 139 3.40 4.59 -6.85
CA ILE A 139 2.51 5.31 -7.76
C ILE A 139 2.20 4.46 -9.00
N LEU A 140 3.20 3.80 -9.59
CA LEU A 140 3.04 2.90 -10.73
C LEU A 140 2.07 1.77 -10.41
N GLN A 141 2.24 1.13 -9.26
CA GLN A 141 1.33 0.08 -8.79
C GLN A 141 -0.10 0.62 -8.58
N ALA A 142 -0.24 1.82 -8.01
CA ALA A 142 -1.54 2.46 -7.77
C ALA A 142 -2.36 2.68 -9.05
N ILE A 143 -1.68 2.92 -10.18
CA ILE A 143 -2.33 3.11 -11.49
C ILE A 143 -2.33 1.85 -12.37
N GLY A 144 -1.92 0.70 -11.82
CA GLY A 144 -1.94 -0.59 -12.51
C GLY A 144 -0.75 -0.87 -13.43
N ARG A 145 0.31 -0.06 -13.40
CA ARG A 145 1.56 -0.23 -14.17
C ARG A 145 2.54 -1.16 -13.44
N LYS A 146 2.06 -2.34 -13.07
CA LYS A 146 2.79 -3.33 -12.26
C LYS A 146 4.18 -3.71 -12.80
N PRO A 147 4.39 -3.96 -14.11
CA PRO A 147 5.72 -4.34 -14.62
C PRO A 147 6.78 -3.26 -14.39
N GLU A 148 6.39 -2.00 -14.47
CA GLU A 148 7.27 -0.86 -14.26
C GLU A 148 7.59 -0.69 -12.77
N ALA A 149 6.60 -0.88 -11.90
CA ALA A 149 6.82 -0.91 -10.45
C ALA A 149 7.82 -2.01 -10.05
N ILE A 150 7.68 -3.22 -10.60
CA ILE A 150 8.62 -4.33 -10.37
C ILE A 150 10.03 -3.96 -10.83
N THR A 151 10.17 -3.23 -11.94
CA THR A 151 11.48 -2.80 -12.46
C THR A 151 12.20 -1.89 -11.48
N GLU A 152 11.50 -0.86 -10.95
CA GLU A 152 12.06 0.04 -9.94
C GLU A 152 12.43 -0.72 -8.65
N LEU A 153 11.57 -1.63 -8.19
CA LEU A 153 11.82 -2.42 -6.97
C LEU A 153 13.02 -3.36 -7.11
N ARG A 154 13.17 -4.02 -8.25
CA ARG A 154 14.33 -4.86 -8.55
C ARG A 154 15.62 -4.05 -8.53
N TYR A 155 15.60 -2.84 -9.10
CA TYR A 155 16.73 -1.93 -9.04
C TYR A 155 17.11 -1.61 -7.59
N ILE A 156 16.12 -1.31 -6.74
CA ILE A 156 16.39 -1.03 -5.32
C ILE A 156 17.03 -2.22 -4.63
N THR A 157 16.45 -3.42 -4.81
CA THR A 157 16.96 -4.65 -4.16
C THR A 157 18.35 -5.06 -4.64
N ALA A 158 18.76 -4.65 -5.85
CA ALA A 158 20.08 -4.92 -6.39
C ALA A 158 21.13 -3.90 -5.87
N ASN A 159 20.78 -2.61 -5.83
CA ASN A 159 21.77 -1.53 -5.67
C ASN A 159 21.81 -0.87 -4.27
N PHE A 160 20.75 -0.98 -3.47
CA PHE A 160 20.61 -0.26 -2.19
C PHE A 160 20.50 -1.17 -0.96
N GLN A 161 21.15 -2.33 -0.97
CA GLN A 161 21.11 -3.28 0.14
C GLN A 161 21.63 -2.71 1.48
N HIS A 162 22.43 -1.63 1.42
CA HIS A 162 22.99 -0.93 2.57
C HIS A 162 22.00 0.02 3.27
N LEU A 163 20.89 0.38 2.61
CA LEU A 163 19.84 1.24 3.19
C LEU A 163 18.75 0.35 3.80
N GLU A 164 18.95 -0.12 5.03
CA GLU A 164 18.15 -1.18 5.65
C GLU A 164 16.63 -0.95 5.51
N GLU A 165 16.14 0.25 5.87
CA GLU A 165 14.71 0.55 5.84
C GLU A 165 14.12 0.50 4.42
N THR A 166 14.74 1.22 3.48
CA THR A 166 14.25 1.29 2.09
C THR A 166 14.38 -0.06 1.37
N TYR A 167 15.47 -0.78 1.63
CA TYR A 167 15.68 -2.12 1.11
C TYR A 167 14.63 -3.10 1.61
N ILE A 168 14.35 -3.12 2.92
CA ILE A 168 13.34 -4.00 3.51
C ILE A 168 11.96 -3.70 2.92
N ALA A 169 11.60 -2.42 2.81
CA ALA A 169 10.35 -1.97 2.20
C ALA A 169 10.23 -2.44 0.74
N ALA A 170 11.25 -2.18 -0.09
CA ALA A 170 11.27 -2.56 -1.49
C ALA A 170 11.24 -4.08 -1.69
N ARG A 171 12.00 -4.84 -0.90
CA ARG A 171 12.01 -6.31 -0.95
C ARG A 171 10.65 -6.89 -0.59
N LYS A 172 10.01 -6.39 0.46
CA LYS A 172 8.65 -6.81 0.87
C LYS A 172 7.65 -6.48 -0.25
N PHE A 173 7.77 -5.30 -0.85
CA PHE A 173 6.92 -4.89 -1.96
C PHE A 173 7.07 -5.77 -3.18
N LEU A 174 8.31 -6.02 -3.59
CA LEU A 174 8.63 -6.89 -4.72
C LEU A 174 8.04 -8.30 -4.50
N ALA A 175 8.21 -8.85 -3.30
CA ALA A 175 7.65 -10.14 -2.94
C ALA A 175 6.11 -10.16 -3.05
N GLU A 176 5.41 -9.11 -2.60
CA GLU A 176 3.96 -9.01 -2.72
C GLU A 176 3.49 -8.82 -4.19
N LEU A 177 4.28 -8.18 -5.04
CA LEU A 177 3.93 -8.04 -6.45
C LEU A 177 4.19 -9.32 -7.25
N GLU A 178 5.34 -9.96 -7.06
CA GLU A 178 5.72 -11.17 -7.80
C GLU A 178 4.98 -12.41 -7.28
N ASN A 179 4.84 -12.50 -5.96
CA ASN A 179 4.21 -13.60 -5.25
C ASN A 179 3.11 -13.05 -4.33
N PRO A 180 2.04 -12.45 -4.89
CA PRO A 180 0.97 -11.89 -4.07
C PRO A 180 0.51 -12.97 -3.10
N PRO A 181 0.39 -12.64 -1.79
CA PRO A 181 -0.10 -13.60 -0.83
C PRO A 181 -1.41 -14.11 -1.39
N LYS A 182 -1.50 -15.44 -1.59
CA LYS A 182 -2.74 -16.05 -2.04
C LYS A 182 -3.80 -15.64 -1.02
N LYS A 183 -4.61 -14.63 -1.32
CA LYS A 183 -5.93 -14.43 -0.70
C LYS A 183 -6.75 -15.62 -1.17
N GLY A 184 -6.42 -16.79 -0.65
CA GLY A 184 -6.93 -18.03 -1.19
C GLY A 184 -8.44 -18.05 -1.02
N PRO A 185 -9.14 -18.66 -1.97
CA PRO A 185 -10.56 -18.86 -1.82
C PRO A 185 -10.81 -19.65 -0.54
N CYS A 186 -11.96 -19.40 0.09
CA CYS A 186 -12.54 -20.43 0.94
C CYS A 186 -13.00 -21.55 0.00
N PHE A 187 -12.09 -22.48 -0.35
CA PHE A 187 -12.27 -23.50 -1.38
C PHE A 187 -13.59 -24.26 -1.24
N ILE A 188 -13.87 -24.76 -0.03
CA ILE A 188 -15.09 -25.52 0.28
C ILE A 188 -16.33 -24.62 0.21
N ALA A 189 -16.26 -23.39 0.72
CA ALA A 189 -17.39 -22.48 0.71
C ALA A 189 -17.72 -22.01 -0.72
N THR A 190 -16.71 -21.71 -1.51
CA THR A 190 -16.84 -21.34 -2.94
C THR A 190 -17.47 -22.49 -3.72
N ALA A 191 -17.04 -23.73 -3.47
CA ALA A 191 -17.64 -24.92 -4.08
C ALA A 191 -19.12 -25.13 -3.68
N CYS A 192 -19.48 -24.84 -2.42
CA CYS A 192 -20.87 -24.99 -1.93
C CYS A 192 -21.81 -23.88 -2.41
N TYR A 193 -21.30 -22.65 -2.53
CA TYR A 193 -22.09 -21.48 -2.94
C TYR A 193 -22.05 -21.22 -4.44
N GLY A 194 -21.12 -21.84 -5.17
CA GLY A 194 -20.99 -21.71 -6.63
C GLY A 194 -20.39 -20.38 -7.09
N SER A 195 -20.09 -19.45 -6.18
CA SER A 195 -19.47 -18.16 -6.49
C SER A 195 -18.50 -17.75 -5.40
N TYR A 196 -17.35 -17.22 -5.83
CA TYR A 196 -16.33 -16.63 -4.96
C TYR A 196 -16.81 -15.34 -4.28
N ASP A 197 -17.73 -14.63 -4.95
CA ASP A 197 -18.28 -13.35 -4.52
C ASP A 197 -19.65 -13.50 -3.83
N HIS A 198 -20.04 -14.73 -3.48
CA HIS A 198 -21.26 -14.93 -2.71
C HIS A 198 -21.15 -14.19 -1.36
N PRO A 199 -22.17 -13.44 -0.90
CA PRO A 199 -22.12 -12.63 0.32
C PRO A 199 -21.63 -13.41 1.56
N ASP A 200 -22.09 -14.64 1.72
CA ASP A 200 -21.67 -15.51 2.82
C ASP A 200 -20.21 -15.98 2.72
N VAL A 201 -19.67 -16.13 1.51
CA VAL A 201 -18.25 -16.42 1.28
C VAL A 201 -17.40 -15.20 1.67
N LEU A 202 -17.87 -13.99 1.36
CA LEU A 202 -17.22 -12.73 1.75
C LEU A 202 -17.20 -12.54 3.27
N VAL A 203 -18.29 -12.87 3.98
CA VAL A 203 -18.35 -12.86 5.45
C VAL A 203 -17.31 -13.82 6.06
N LEU A 204 -17.22 -15.05 5.55
CA LEU A 204 -16.24 -16.05 6.04
C LEU A 204 -14.80 -15.59 5.80
N ARG A 205 -14.54 -14.91 4.68
CA ARG A 205 -13.21 -14.35 4.36
C ARG A 205 -12.87 -13.19 5.28
N ASN A 206 -13.81 -12.28 5.53
CA ASN A 206 -13.63 -11.20 6.50
C ASN A 206 -13.34 -11.74 7.89
N TRP A 207 -14.03 -12.79 8.33
CA TRP A 207 -13.74 -13.45 9.61
C TRP A 207 -12.36 -14.09 9.63
N ARG A 208 -11.97 -14.82 8.58
CA ARG A 208 -10.61 -15.37 8.43
C ARG A 208 -9.55 -14.29 8.57
N ASP A 209 -9.70 -13.21 7.83
CA ASP A 209 -8.69 -12.16 7.73
C ASP A 209 -8.60 -11.33 9.03
N ARG A 210 -9.74 -11.06 9.67
CA ARG A 210 -9.80 -10.21 10.88
C ARG A 210 -9.65 -10.96 12.20
N CYS A 211 -9.98 -12.25 12.27
CA CYS A 211 -9.90 -13.05 13.50
C CYS A 211 -8.83 -14.14 13.44
N LEU A 212 -8.86 -15.00 12.43
CA LEU A 212 -7.99 -16.18 12.39
C LEU A 212 -6.54 -15.79 12.14
N LEU A 213 -6.30 -14.91 11.18
CA LEU A 213 -4.93 -14.49 10.85
C LEU A 213 -4.28 -13.60 11.92
N ARG A 214 -5.04 -13.14 12.93
CA ARG A 214 -4.49 -12.37 14.06
C ARG A 214 -3.87 -13.22 15.17
N HIS A 215 -4.15 -14.53 15.22
CA HIS A 215 -3.71 -15.40 16.31
C HIS A 215 -2.89 -16.58 15.77
N ALA A 216 -1.85 -17.02 16.49
CA ALA A 216 -0.96 -18.10 16.06
C ALA A 216 -1.73 -19.41 15.72
N MET A 217 -2.72 -19.76 16.54
CA MET A 217 -3.59 -20.92 16.31
C MET A 217 -4.47 -20.76 15.05
N GLY A 218 -4.97 -19.55 14.78
CA GLY A 218 -5.76 -19.29 13.58
C GLY A 218 -4.91 -19.30 12.31
N LYS A 219 -3.65 -18.84 12.36
CA LYS A 219 -2.69 -18.98 11.25
C LYS A 219 -2.41 -20.46 10.94
N LEU A 220 -2.24 -21.29 11.96
CA LEU A 220 -2.03 -22.74 11.78
C LEU A 220 -3.25 -23.43 11.16
N PHE A 221 -4.46 -23.09 11.63
CA PHE A 221 -5.71 -23.57 11.02
C PHE A 221 -5.83 -23.18 9.56
N VAL A 222 -5.56 -21.91 9.21
CA VAL A 222 -5.62 -21.44 7.81
C VAL A 222 -4.59 -22.18 6.94
N LYS A 223 -3.38 -22.40 7.45
CA LYS A 223 -2.34 -23.14 6.72
C LYS A 223 -2.78 -24.58 6.42
N TRP A 224 -3.34 -25.27 7.42
CA TRP A 224 -3.91 -26.61 7.23
C TRP A 224 -5.07 -26.60 6.22
N TYR A 225 -6.01 -25.65 6.37
CA TYR A 225 -7.15 -25.49 5.47
C TYR A 225 -6.72 -25.23 4.02
N TYR A 226 -5.64 -24.50 3.78
CA TYR A 226 -5.13 -24.26 2.42
C TYR A 226 -4.38 -25.45 1.84
N ALA A 227 -3.79 -26.29 2.69
CA ALA A 227 -3.12 -27.51 2.26
C ALA A 227 -4.14 -28.60 1.86
N THR A 228 -5.27 -28.71 2.58
CA THR A 228 -6.26 -29.79 2.38
C THR A 228 -7.54 -29.34 1.67
N GLY A 229 -7.85 -28.05 1.73
CA GLY A 229 -9.09 -27.46 1.20
C GLY A 229 -9.33 -27.63 -0.30
N PRO A 230 -8.32 -27.56 -1.19
CA PRO A 230 -8.52 -27.80 -2.62
C PRO A 230 -9.07 -29.20 -2.93
N GLY A 231 -8.50 -30.25 -2.33
CA GLY A 231 -8.97 -31.63 -2.53
C GLY A 231 -10.37 -31.86 -1.97
N ALA A 232 -10.66 -31.29 -0.80
CA ALA A 232 -12.01 -31.36 -0.21
C ALA A 232 -13.06 -30.62 -1.07
N ALA A 233 -12.71 -29.49 -1.67
CA ALA A 233 -13.60 -28.75 -2.55
C ALA A 233 -13.91 -29.52 -3.84
N GLU A 234 -12.93 -30.25 -4.39
CA GLU A 234 -13.15 -31.10 -5.56
C GLU A 234 -14.15 -32.24 -5.27
N VAL A 235 -14.06 -32.87 -4.10
CA VAL A 235 -15.04 -33.87 -3.64
C VAL A 235 -16.44 -33.26 -3.52
N VAL A 236 -16.55 -32.04 -2.99
CA VAL A 236 -17.82 -31.31 -2.88
C VAL A 236 -18.43 -31.02 -4.26
N VAL A 237 -17.62 -30.63 -5.24
CA VAL A 237 -18.09 -30.39 -6.62
C VAL A 237 -18.56 -31.70 -7.27
N ARG A 238 -17.83 -32.80 -7.07
CA ARG A 238 -18.20 -34.13 -7.60
C ARG A 238 -19.44 -34.72 -6.92
N HIS A 239 -19.75 -34.32 -5.68
CA HIS A 239 -20.89 -34.81 -4.92
C HIS A 239 -21.84 -33.68 -4.45
N PRO A 240 -22.79 -33.25 -5.29
CA PRO A 240 -23.71 -32.14 -4.98
C PRO A 240 -24.53 -32.33 -3.70
N ARG A 241 -24.85 -33.57 -3.30
CA ARG A 241 -25.54 -33.87 -2.03
C ARG A 241 -24.68 -33.52 -0.81
N LEU A 242 -23.38 -33.80 -0.88
CA LEU A 242 -22.42 -33.45 0.16
C LEU A 242 -22.24 -31.93 0.25
N GLY A 243 -22.15 -31.25 -0.90
CA GLY A 243 -22.10 -29.78 -0.94
C GLY A 243 -23.33 -29.11 -0.31
N LYS A 244 -24.53 -29.63 -0.59
CA LYS A 244 -25.76 -29.16 0.09
C LYS A 244 -25.70 -29.42 1.59
N LEU A 245 -25.27 -30.62 2.01
CA LEU A 245 -25.14 -30.93 3.43
C LEU A 245 -24.21 -29.94 4.13
N VAL A 246 -22.98 -29.77 3.64
CA VAL A 246 -22.00 -28.82 4.20
C VAL A 246 -22.52 -27.39 4.20
N LYS A 247 -23.21 -26.97 3.13
CA LYS A 247 -23.85 -25.65 3.04
C LYS A 247 -24.86 -25.44 4.16
N TYR A 248 -25.82 -26.34 4.30
CA TYR A 248 -26.93 -26.17 5.24
C TYR A 248 -26.56 -26.49 6.69
N SER A 249 -25.64 -27.42 6.95
CA SER A 249 -25.28 -27.84 8.31
C SER A 249 -24.11 -27.06 8.90
N VAL A 250 -23.19 -26.53 8.08
CA VAL A 250 -21.98 -25.84 8.57
C VAL A 250 -21.96 -24.38 8.12
N LEU A 251 -22.03 -24.12 6.81
CA LEU A 251 -21.73 -22.78 6.30
C LEU A 251 -22.82 -21.76 6.64
N ILE A 252 -24.11 -22.12 6.52
CA ILE A 252 -25.23 -21.24 6.87
C ILE A 252 -25.29 -20.90 8.37
N PRO A 253 -25.24 -21.88 9.31
CA PRO A 253 -25.25 -21.52 10.73
C PRO A 253 -24.01 -20.72 11.13
N LEU A 254 -22.84 -21.06 10.60
CA LEU A 254 -21.60 -20.31 10.85
C LEU A 254 -21.69 -18.87 10.35
N THR A 255 -22.14 -18.67 9.11
CA THR A 255 -22.27 -17.30 8.54
C THR A 255 -23.31 -16.47 9.26
N LYS A 256 -24.43 -17.05 9.70
CA LYS A 256 -25.42 -16.38 10.56
C LYS A 256 -24.80 -15.95 11.90
N ALA A 257 -24.09 -16.85 12.58
CA ALA A 257 -23.42 -16.53 13.84
C ALA A 257 -22.37 -15.41 13.67
N LEU A 258 -21.61 -15.44 12.56
CA LEU A 258 -20.63 -14.41 12.23
C LEU A 258 -21.28 -13.05 11.95
N LYS A 259 -22.42 -13.02 11.24
CA LYS A 259 -23.20 -11.79 11.03
C LYS A 259 -23.65 -11.19 12.36
N ILE A 260 -24.18 -12.00 13.28
CA ILE A 260 -24.54 -11.57 14.65
C ILE A 260 -23.32 -11.02 15.41
N ALA A 261 -22.14 -11.63 15.23
CA ALA A 261 -20.89 -11.18 15.82
C ALA A 261 -20.28 -9.94 15.13
N GLY A 262 -20.99 -9.30 14.20
CA GLY A 262 -20.57 -8.05 13.56
C GLY A 262 -19.87 -8.21 12.20
N PHE A 263 -19.69 -9.42 11.69
CA PHE A 263 -19.09 -9.66 10.38
C PHE A 263 -20.13 -9.53 9.26
N HIS A 264 -20.19 -8.37 8.63
CA HIS A 264 -21.10 -8.07 7.53
C HIS A 264 -20.38 -7.95 6.19
N ASN A 265 -21.14 -8.13 5.10
CA ASN A 265 -20.65 -7.78 3.77
C ASN A 265 -20.77 -6.26 3.56
N ILE A 266 -19.78 -5.65 2.89
CA ILE A 266 -19.68 -4.18 2.70
C ILE A 266 -20.85 -3.64 1.87
N GLU A 267 -21.49 -4.49 1.07
CA GLU A 267 -22.64 -4.11 0.22
C GLU A 267 -23.97 -4.03 0.98
N GLU A 268 -24.17 -4.80 2.05
CA GLU A 268 -25.42 -4.76 2.85
C GLU A 268 -25.53 -3.49 3.71
N GLN A 269 -24.41 -2.84 4.03
CA GLN A 269 -24.43 -1.57 4.80
C GLN A 269 -24.96 -0.37 3.99
N LYS A 270 -25.17 -0.50 2.67
CA LYS A 270 -25.75 0.57 1.85
C LYS A 270 -27.28 0.53 1.74
N GLN A 271 -27.94 -0.55 2.20
CA GLN A 271 -29.41 -0.70 2.05
C GLN A 271 -30.20 -0.45 3.34
N THR A 272 -29.55 -0.39 4.50
CA THR A 272 -30.24 -0.21 5.80
C THR A 272 -30.27 1.23 6.30
N HIS A 273 -29.77 2.21 5.53
CA HIS A 273 -29.83 3.65 5.83
C HIS A 273 -30.36 4.48 4.64
N GLY A 274 -31.24 3.88 3.83
CA GLY A 274 -32.01 4.57 2.78
C GLY A 274 -33.39 4.95 3.27
#